data_AF-A0A2D0VKL4-F1
#
_entry.id   AF-A0A2D0VKL4-F1
#
_cell.length_a   1.000
_cell.length_b   1.000
_cell.length_c   1.000
_cell.angle_alpha   90.00
_cell.angle_beta   90.00
_cell.angle_gamma   90.00
#
_symmetry.space_group_name_H-M   'P 1'
#
loop_
_entity.id
_entity.type
_entity.pdbx_description
1 polymer ?
#
loop_
_entity_poly.entity_id
_entity_poly.type
_entity_poly.pdbx_seq_one_letter_code
_entity_poly.pdbx_strand_id
1 'polypeptide(L)'
;LESGYAKLAESDSKSLLKKHLTKEVFDQLKTRKTSFGSTLLDVIQSGLENHDSGVGIYAPDAEAYTLFAEIFDPIIDDYHGGFKKTDKHPPKDFGDVDYFGNLDPT
;
A
#
# COMPACT_ATOMS: atom_id res chain seq x y z
N LEU A 1 15.73 -6.47 6.87
CA LEU A 1 14.33 -6.86 6.67
C LEU A 1 13.71 -7.45 7.94
N GLU A 2 14.13 -8.64 8.40
CA GLU A 2 13.63 -9.30 9.63
C GLU A 2 13.60 -8.39 10.87
N SER A 3 14.72 -7.69 11.16
CA SER A 3 14.79 -6.77 12.31
C SER A 3 13.79 -5.59 12.18
N GLY A 4 13.57 -5.07 10.98
CA GLY A 4 12.61 -3.99 10.76
C GLY A 4 11.17 -4.48 10.94
N TYR A 5 10.85 -5.67 10.43
CA TYR A 5 9.56 -6.32 10.66
C TYR A 5 9.29 -6.52 12.16
N ALA A 6 10.26 -7.03 12.92
CA ALA A 6 10.12 -7.22 14.37
C ALA A 6 9.84 -5.89 15.09
N LYS A 7 10.59 -4.82 14.76
CA LYS A 7 10.36 -3.48 15.32
C LYS A 7 8.97 -2.94 15.00
N LEU A 8 8.51 -3.11 13.76
CA LEU A 8 7.17 -2.68 13.36
C LEU A 8 6.08 -3.46 14.12
N ALA A 9 6.26 -4.78 14.25
CA ALA A 9 5.32 -5.66 14.95
C ALA A 9 5.19 -5.27 16.44
N GLU A 10 6.29 -4.93 17.10
CA GLU A 10 6.35 -4.52 18.51
C GLU A 10 5.92 -3.05 18.74
N SER A 11 5.91 -2.22 17.70
CA SER A 11 5.53 -0.79 17.81
C SER A 11 4.06 -0.59 18.15
N ASP A 12 3.64 0.65 18.40
CA ASP A 12 2.24 1.05 18.52
C ASP A 12 1.64 1.62 17.21
N SER A 13 2.40 1.55 16.10
CA SER A 13 2.03 2.07 14.77
C SER A 13 0.60 1.72 14.38
N LYS A 14 -0.08 2.66 13.72
CA LYS A 14 -1.43 2.51 13.17
C LYS A 14 -1.42 2.40 11.64
N SER A 15 -0.25 2.25 11.04
CA SER A 15 -0.08 2.16 9.60
C SER A 15 -0.86 0.99 8.99
N LEU A 16 -1.36 1.17 7.77
CA LEU A 16 -1.93 0.07 6.99
C LEU A 16 -0.90 -1.02 6.70
N LEU A 17 0.38 -0.66 6.55
CA LEU A 17 1.48 -1.61 6.47
C LEU A 17 1.47 -2.57 7.66
N LYS A 18 1.47 -2.05 8.90
CA LYS A 18 1.46 -2.92 10.09
C LYS A 18 0.18 -3.73 10.19
N LYS A 19 -0.96 -3.13 9.83
CA LYS A 19 -2.27 -3.81 9.87
C LYS A 19 -2.31 -5.05 8.98
N HIS A 20 -1.69 -4.99 7.79
CA HIS A 20 -1.81 -6.02 6.76
C HIS A 20 -0.56 -6.87 6.55
N LEU A 21 0.61 -6.42 6.98
CA LEU A 21 1.86 -7.21 6.94
C LEU A 21 1.90 -8.20 8.10
N THR A 22 1.05 -9.22 8.02
CA THR A 22 1.08 -10.36 8.93
C THR A 22 2.37 -11.15 8.76
N LYS A 23 2.69 -12.02 9.73
CA LYS A 23 3.89 -12.87 9.64
C LYS A 23 3.83 -13.78 8.42
N GLU A 24 2.66 -14.30 8.11
CA GLU A 24 2.39 -15.18 6.97
C GLU A 24 2.66 -14.45 5.65
N VAL A 25 2.13 -13.22 5.49
CA VAL A 25 2.35 -12.39 4.29
C VAL A 25 3.83 -11.99 4.18
N PHE A 26 4.45 -11.60 5.29
CA PHE A 26 5.88 -11.26 5.33
C PHE A 26 6.76 -12.45 4.89
N ASP A 27 6.54 -13.63 5.46
CA ASP A 27 7.31 -14.83 5.13
C ASP A 27 7.13 -15.28 3.67
N GLN A 28 5.92 -15.10 3.12
CA GLN A 28 5.63 -15.40 1.71
C GLN A 28 6.36 -14.47 0.73
N LEU A 29 6.54 -13.20 1.10
CA LEU A 29 7.01 -12.15 0.20
C LEU A 29 8.50 -11.80 0.37
N LYS A 30 9.11 -12.05 1.54
CA LYS A 30 10.44 -11.53 1.90
C LYS A 30 11.62 -11.98 1.00
N THR A 31 11.44 -13.06 0.24
CA THR A 31 12.46 -13.58 -0.70
C THR A 31 12.15 -13.27 -2.16
N ARG A 32 11.01 -12.62 -2.44
CA ARG A 32 10.59 -12.26 -3.80
C ARG A 32 11.36 -11.04 -4.30
N LYS A 33 11.56 -10.98 -5.61
CA LYS A 33 12.29 -9.92 -6.30
C LYS A 33 11.70 -9.72 -7.70
N THR A 34 11.47 -8.47 -8.09
CA THR A 34 10.96 -8.10 -9.43
C THR A 34 12.04 -8.28 -10.49
N SER A 35 11.66 -8.20 -11.77
CA SER A 35 12.59 -8.21 -12.89
C SER A 35 13.58 -7.03 -12.89
N PHE A 36 13.20 -5.89 -12.30
CA PHE A 36 14.07 -4.73 -12.06
C PHE A 36 14.97 -4.88 -10.83
N GLY A 37 14.69 -5.91 -10.03
CA GLY A 37 15.48 -6.26 -8.87
C GLY A 37 15.01 -5.63 -7.55
N SER A 38 13.82 -5.05 -7.53
CA SER A 38 13.20 -4.54 -6.31
C SER A 38 12.68 -5.67 -5.43
N THR A 39 12.77 -5.48 -4.12
CA THR A 39 12.49 -6.47 -3.08
C THR A 39 11.39 -5.97 -2.14
N LEU A 40 10.94 -6.84 -1.22
CA LEU A 40 10.02 -6.41 -0.17
C LEU A 40 10.60 -5.27 0.69
N LEU A 41 11.92 -5.20 0.88
CA LEU A 41 12.53 -4.11 1.64
C LEU A 41 12.28 -2.76 0.95
N ASP A 42 12.50 -2.67 -0.35
CA ASP A 42 12.27 -1.44 -1.13
C ASP A 42 10.80 -1.00 -1.04
N VAL A 43 9.89 -1.98 -0.93
CA VAL A 43 8.45 -1.76 -0.83
C VAL A 43 8.05 -1.20 0.53
N ILE A 44 8.58 -1.73 1.64
CA ILE A 44 8.09 -1.42 3.00
C ILE A 44 9.03 -0.55 3.85
N GLN A 45 10.24 -0.24 3.37
CA GLN A 45 11.27 0.44 4.17
C GLN A 45 10.77 1.74 4.79
N SER A 46 10.00 2.55 4.04
CA SER A 46 9.45 3.80 4.57
C SER A 46 8.62 3.58 5.83
N GLY A 47 7.76 2.56 5.87
CA GLY A 47 6.92 2.25 7.03
C GLY A 47 7.67 1.53 8.15
N LEU A 48 8.80 0.88 7.86
CA LEU A 48 9.69 0.33 8.88
C LEU A 48 10.50 1.41 9.60
N GLU A 49 10.87 2.48 8.91
CA GLU A 49 11.65 3.58 9.50
C GLU A 49 10.75 4.67 10.13
N ASN A 50 9.54 4.87 9.59
CA ASN A 50 8.62 5.93 10.03
C ASN A 50 7.31 5.31 10.54
N HIS A 51 7.30 4.89 11.81
CA HIS A 51 6.17 4.20 12.44
C HIS A 51 4.88 5.06 12.57
N ASP A 52 4.98 6.36 12.37
CA ASP A 52 3.88 7.34 12.31
C ASP A 52 3.18 7.41 10.94
N SER A 53 3.67 6.65 9.95
CA SER A 53 3.04 6.54 8.62
C SER A 53 1.57 6.14 8.71
N GLY A 54 0.70 6.77 7.90
CA GLY A 54 -0.68 6.32 7.72
C GLY A 54 -0.78 5.02 6.89
N VAL A 55 0.01 4.91 5.81
CA VAL A 55 0.05 3.72 4.94
C VAL A 55 1.36 2.95 5.11
N GLY A 56 2.49 3.51 4.69
CA GLY A 56 3.83 2.98 4.95
C GLY A 56 4.43 2.07 3.87
N ILE A 57 3.85 2.00 2.66
CA ILE A 57 4.33 1.15 1.56
C ILE A 57 4.37 1.93 0.25
N TYR A 58 5.36 1.63 -0.62
CA TYR A 58 5.49 2.22 -1.95
C TYR A 58 5.83 1.14 -2.98
N ALA A 59 5.34 1.29 -4.21
CA ALA A 59 5.71 0.40 -5.31
C ALA A 59 6.98 0.96 -5.98
N PRO A 60 8.14 0.27 -5.89
CA PRO A 60 9.38 0.72 -6.52
C PRO A 60 9.34 0.59 -8.06
N ASP A 61 8.51 -0.31 -8.57
CA ASP A 61 8.23 -0.50 -9.99
C ASP A 61 6.78 -1.00 -10.20
N ALA A 62 6.32 -1.07 -11.44
CA ALA A 62 4.95 -1.49 -11.75
C ALA A 62 4.70 -2.99 -11.47
N GLU A 63 5.73 -3.83 -11.62
CA GLU A 63 5.63 -5.27 -11.34
C GLU A 63 5.38 -5.53 -9.86
N ALA A 64 5.87 -4.67 -8.98
CA ALA A 64 5.71 -4.77 -7.53
C ALA A 64 4.24 -4.88 -7.11
N TYR A 65 3.31 -4.19 -7.79
CA TYR A 65 1.88 -4.32 -7.49
C TYR A 65 1.35 -5.74 -7.72
N THR A 66 1.92 -6.47 -8.67
CA THR A 66 1.52 -7.85 -8.96
C THR A 66 2.32 -8.85 -8.12
N LEU A 67 3.64 -8.69 -8.02
CA LEU A 67 4.50 -9.62 -7.29
C LEU A 67 4.25 -9.60 -5.78
N PHE A 68 3.96 -8.41 -5.23
CA PHE A 68 3.65 -8.19 -3.81
C PHE A 68 2.14 -7.92 -3.60
N ALA A 69 1.28 -8.42 -4.49
CA ALA A 69 -0.16 -8.24 -4.43
C ALA A 69 -0.78 -8.64 -3.07
N GLU A 70 -0.22 -9.65 -2.39
CA GLU A 70 -0.70 -10.08 -1.07
C GLU A 70 -0.58 -9.00 0.03
N ILE A 71 0.28 -8.00 -0.13
CA ILE A 71 0.31 -6.83 0.77
C ILE A 71 -0.33 -5.59 0.12
N PHE A 72 -0.21 -5.40 -1.20
CA PHE A 72 -0.81 -4.25 -1.88
C PHE A 72 -2.33 -4.31 -1.94
N ASP A 73 -2.91 -5.44 -2.35
CA ASP A 73 -4.36 -5.58 -2.54
C ASP A 73 -5.16 -5.21 -1.28
N PRO A 74 -4.89 -5.77 -0.08
CA PRO A 74 -5.66 -5.42 1.11
C PRO A 74 -5.42 -3.98 1.57
N ILE A 75 -4.23 -3.39 1.33
CA ILE A 75 -3.95 -1.99 1.64
C ILE A 75 -4.73 -1.05 0.71
N ILE A 76 -4.81 -1.37 -0.59
CA ILE A 76 -5.57 -0.60 -1.58
C ILE A 76 -7.06 -0.68 -1.27
N ASP A 77 -7.59 -1.88 -1.00
CA ASP A 77 -8.99 -2.08 -0.61
C ASP A 77 -9.37 -1.23 0.61
N ASP A 78 -8.53 -1.24 1.65
CA ASP A 78 -8.76 -0.51 2.90
C ASP A 78 -8.67 1.02 2.71
N TYR A 79 -7.61 1.50 2.05
CA TYR A 79 -7.38 2.94 1.86
C TYR A 79 -8.42 3.59 0.95
N HIS A 80 -8.84 2.89 -0.11
CA HIS A 80 -9.80 3.41 -1.09
C HIS A 80 -11.27 3.12 -0.74
N GLY A 81 -11.55 2.54 0.44
CA GLY A 81 -12.91 2.31 0.90
C GLY A 81 -13.66 1.20 0.15
N GLY A 82 -12.93 0.22 -0.38
CA GLY A 82 -13.44 -0.92 -1.15
C GLY A 82 -12.90 -0.97 -2.57
N PHE A 83 -12.02 -1.92 -2.83
CA PHE A 83 -11.45 -2.25 -4.14
C PHE A 83 -10.95 -3.70 -4.14
N LYS A 84 -11.85 -4.64 -4.44
CA LYS A 84 -11.54 -6.08 -4.40
C LYS A 84 -10.56 -6.44 -5.51
N LYS A 85 -9.86 -7.56 -5.36
CA LYS A 85 -8.96 -8.12 -6.40
C LYS A 85 -9.62 -8.30 -7.78
N THR A 86 -10.94 -8.45 -7.81
CA THR A 86 -11.73 -8.60 -9.04
C THR A 86 -12.15 -7.28 -9.67
N ASP A 87 -12.03 -6.18 -8.94
CA ASP A 87 -12.47 -4.87 -9.36
C ASP A 87 -11.45 -4.26 -10.32
N LYS A 88 -11.93 -3.34 -11.16
CA LYS A 88 -11.08 -2.62 -12.12
C LYS A 88 -11.43 -1.15 -12.03
N HIS A 89 -10.40 -0.31 -12.00
CA HIS A 89 -10.60 1.13 -12.07
C HIS A 89 -11.37 1.48 -13.36
N PRO A 90 -12.38 2.35 -13.31
CA PRO A 90 -13.14 2.73 -14.50
C PRO A 90 -12.26 3.47 -15.51
N PRO A 91 -12.72 3.60 -16.78
CA PRO A 91 -12.11 4.54 -17.72
C PRO A 91 -12.06 5.96 -17.14
N LYS A 92 -11.05 6.73 -17.56
CA LYS A 92 -10.91 8.13 -17.17
C LYS A 92 -12.14 8.93 -17.58
N ASP A 93 -12.76 9.59 -16.62
CA ASP A 93 -13.88 10.51 -16.80
C ASP A 93 -13.69 11.72 -15.87
N PHE A 94 -13.74 12.93 -16.42
CA PHE A 94 -13.61 14.17 -15.63
C PHE A 94 -14.97 14.71 -15.16
N GLY A 95 -16.08 14.14 -15.65
CA GLY A 95 -17.43 14.60 -15.34
C GLY A 95 -17.80 15.92 -16.03
N ASP A 96 -18.95 16.45 -15.63
CA ASP A 96 -19.42 17.77 -16.05
C ASP A 96 -18.92 18.83 -15.07
N VAL A 97 -18.06 19.72 -15.55
CA VAL A 97 -17.45 20.76 -14.73
C VAL A 97 -18.46 21.82 -14.27
N ASP A 98 -19.57 21.98 -14.99
CA ASP A 98 -20.60 22.97 -14.65
C ASP A 98 -21.45 22.54 -13.44
N TYR A 99 -21.34 21.27 -13.01
CA TYR A 99 -21.97 20.79 -11.79
C TYR A 99 -21.31 21.33 -10.51
N PHE A 100 -20.04 21.73 -10.57
CA PHE A 100 -19.31 22.22 -9.40
C PHE A 100 -19.58 23.72 -9.19
N GLY A 101 -20.43 24.04 -8.21
CA GLY A 101 -20.71 25.42 -7.81
C GLY A 101 -19.58 26.06 -6.99
N ASN A 102 -19.72 27.36 -6.70
CA ASN A 102 -18.84 28.04 -5.75
C ASN A 102 -19.02 27.43 -4.36
N LEU A 103 -17.91 26.97 -3.75
CA LEU A 103 -17.90 26.32 -2.44
C LEU A 103 -18.12 27.32 -1.28
N ASP A 104 -17.92 28.61 -1.53
CA ASP A 104 -18.11 29.69 -0.55
C ASP A 104 -18.87 30.87 -1.18
N PRO A 105 -20.19 30.73 -1.39
CA PRO A 105 -21.01 31.80 -1.93
C PRO A 105 -21.25 32.89 -0.88
N THR A 106 -20.97 34.14 -1.24
CA THR A 106 -21.24 35.35 -0.44
C THR A 106 -22.72 35.68 -0.34
#